data_AF-A0A0Q9M185-F1
#
_entry.id   AF-A0A0Q9M185-F1
#
_cell.length_a   1.000
_cell.length_b   1.000
_cell.length_c   1.000
_cell.angle_alpha   90.00
_cell.angle_beta   90.00
_cell.angle_gamma   90.00
#
_symmetry.space_group_name_H-M   'P 1'
#
loop_
_entity.id
_entity.type
_entity.pdbx_description
1 polymer ?
#
loop_
_entity_poly.entity_id
_entity_poly.type
_entity_poly.pdbx_seq_one_letter_code
_entity_poly.pdbx_strand_id
1 'polypeptide(L)'
;MRALRRRTLAGQLLFLQLGIITVVLVSVGAVSLAQSQATFNRVEGRRVSALAEQLAANPLVLYNLDLPEQRTGLATLALQTVTQSRVTTVTIADEDENVRVSTDPSMETRPLPLGARSVGTGASWSGVMQLDGNRMLVSQVPVLSLAKGHVGEHLGTVMITEDFPSVWERLRGASSYLLTYLGIALALGVAGSWLLARRIKRQTLGLEPHEITGLAEHREALLYGIAEGVIALDPHQRVTLVNDVARRLLDLPEHAAGMSLRDLRVEGRLLDVLTGTGPDGPRDGGRVTGRDDDESPRDEVVIRRGRVLVMNRMHVTRDGRHLGTVTTLRDRTALANLERELGSFRSTTSLLRAQTHEFANQLHTISGLIQLGEYDEVVRYVDAVTERRQSLDLLVNSRVRDPAVAALLMAKASLASERRADLRVSDETSLDRLDPEDSADVATVVGNLVDNAIDAVSSIPGNGPGSGPTGQWVEVTIRQDASSVEVRVSDSGPGVPPEVAQEVFAHGFTTKAATAGERGIGLALTRLVCQRRGGEVQLARSPEGGAVFVAQLGIAPVATPAGDNR
;
A
#
# COMPACT_ATOMS: atom_id res chain seq x y z
N MET A 1 -14.72 -18.41 -25.65
CA MET A 1 -13.44 -18.83 -26.28
C MET A 1 -12.28 -18.54 -25.32
N ARG A 2 -11.60 -19.61 -24.89
CA ARG A 2 -10.26 -19.70 -24.27
C ARG A 2 -9.91 -18.69 -23.17
N ALA A 3 -10.19 -19.10 -21.92
CA ALA A 3 -9.41 -18.68 -20.77
C ALA A 3 -7.92 -19.01 -21.00
N LEU A 4 -7.10 -17.98 -21.19
CA LEU A 4 -5.65 -18.10 -21.17
C LEU A 4 -5.23 -18.59 -19.77
N ARG A 5 -4.99 -19.89 -19.67
CA ARG A 5 -4.40 -20.55 -18.50
C ARG A 5 -3.09 -19.83 -18.18
N ARG A 6 -3.10 -19.00 -17.14
CA ARG A 6 -1.93 -18.23 -16.69
C ARG A 6 -0.81 -19.24 -16.39
N ARG A 7 0.31 -19.12 -17.12
CA ARG A 7 1.40 -20.11 -17.08
C ARG A 7 2.26 -19.86 -15.84
N THR A 8 2.41 -20.89 -15.02
CA THR A 8 3.30 -20.87 -13.84
C THR A 8 4.75 -20.60 -14.25
N LEU A 9 5.56 -20.03 -13.36
CA LEU A 9 6.99 -19.75 -13.60
C LEU A 9 7.76 -21.01 -14.08
N ALA A 10 7.44 -22.16 -13.48
CA ALA A 10 8.02 -23.45 -13.89
C ALA A 10 7.70 -23.79 -15.35
N GLY A 11 6.48 -23.48 -15.82
CA GLY A 11 6.10 -23.66 -17.22
C GLY A 11 6.88 -22.74 -18.17
N GLN A 12 7.11 -21.49 -17.79
CA GLN A 12 7.88 -20.54 -18.60
C GLN A 12 9.35 -20.96 -18.73
N LEU A 13 9.98 -21.37 -17.63
CA LEU A 13 11.36 -21.88 -17.62
C LEU A 13 11.49 -23.15 -18.47
N LEU A 14 10.54 -24.08 -18.36
CA LEU A 14 10.53 -25.30 -19.18
C LEU A 14 10.39 -24.99 -20.67
N PHE A 15 9.54 -24.03 -21.05
CA PHE A 15 9.42 -23.60 -22.45
C PHE A 15 10.70 -22.95 -22.99
N LEU A 16 11.33 -22.06 -22.21
CA LEU A 16 12.60 -21.43 -22.57
C LEU A 16 13.68 -22.48 -22.77
N GLN A 17 13.78 -23.44 -21.85
CA GLN A 17 14.74 -24.52 -21.91
C GLN A 17 14.49 -25.44 -23.11
N LEU A 18 13.25 -25.81 -23.40
CA LEU A 18 12.90 -26.60 -24.58
C LEU A 18 13.31 -25.85 -25.86
N GLY A 19 13.13 -24.53 -25.90
CA GLY A 19 13.62 -23.67 -26.97
C GLY A 19 15.13 -23.74 -27.12
N ILE A 20 15.88 -23.57 -26.03
CA ILE A 20 17.36 -23.66 -26.03
C ILE A 20 17.82 -25.05 -26.49
N ILE A 21 17.24 -26.12 -25.96
CA ILE A 21 17.58 -27.50 -26.36
C ILE A 21 17.32 -27.70 -27.86
N THR A 22 16.20 -27.19 -28.38
CA THR A 22 15.87 -27.27 -29.81
C THR A 22 16.91 -26.53 -30.66
N VAL A 23 17.29 -25.32 -30.27
CA VAL A 23 18.31 -24.53 -30.98
C VAL A 23 19.66 -25.24 -30.96
N VAL A 24 20.07 -25.77 -29.81
CA VAL A 24 21.33 -26.52 -29.68
C VAL A 24 21.28 -27.78 -30.54
N LEU A 25 20.17 -28.54 -30.52
CA LEU A 25 20.02 -29.75 -31.32
C LEU A 25 20.11 -29.47 -32.82
N VAL A 26 19.42 -28.41 -33.29
CA VAL A 26 19.48 -27.98 -34.69
C VAL A 26 20.91 -27.56 -35.05
N SER A 27 21.60 -26.83 -34.17
CA SER A 27 22.98 -26.38 -34.40
C SER A 27 23.96 -27.55 -34.48
N VAL A 28 23.89 -28.48 -33.53
CA VAL A 28 24.72 -29.69 -33.51
C VAL A 28 24.43 -30.58 -34.72
N GLY A 29 23.15 -30.75 -35.08
CA GLY A 29 22.75 -31.48 -36.28
C GLY A 29 23.33 -30.87 -37.56
N ALA A 30 23.27 -29.54 -37.69
CA ALA A 30 23.85 -28.82 -38.83
C ALA A 30 25.37 -28.97 -38.91
N VAL A 31 26.07 -28.82 -37.78
CA VAL A 31 27.54 -29.00 -37.70
C VAL A 31 27.93 -30.44 -38.02
N SER A 32 27.22 -31.43 -37.47
CA SER A 32 27.45 -32.85 -37.74
C SER A 32 27.28 -33.19 -39.22
N LEU A 33 26.22 -32.67 -39.86
CA LEU A 33 25.98 -32.87 -41.29
C LEU A 33 27.08 -32.23 -42.16
N ALA A 34 27.52 -31.02 -41.80
CA ALA A 34 28.61 -30.33 -42.49
C ALA A 34 29.96 -31.08 -42.34
N GLN A 35 30.27 -31.56 -41.13
CA GLN A 35 31.47 -32.36 -40.87
C GLN A 35 31.43 -33.71 -41.61
N SER A 36 30.27 -34.36 -41.64
CA SER A 36 30.07 -35.63 -42.37
C SER A 36 30.33 -35.44 -43.87
N GLN A 37 29.82 -34.38 -44.50
CA GLN A 37 30.07 -34.09 -45.91
C GLN A 37 31.55 -33.84 -46.20
N ALA A 38 32.23 -33.04 -45.37
CA ALA A 38 33.66 -32.78 -45.53
C ALA A 38 34.52 -34.05 -45.36
N THR A 39 34.14 -34.92 -44.43
CA THR A 39 34.85 -36.19 -44.16
C THR A 39 34.63 -37.19 -45.28
N PHE A 40 33.39 -37.35 -45.76
CA PHE A 40 33.04 -38.23 -46.87
C PHE A 40 33.80 -37.85 -48.15
N ASN A 41 33.80 -36.57 -48.52
CA ASN A 41 34.55 -36.10 -49.70
C ASN A 41 36.06 -36.36 -49.59
N ARG A 42 36.63 -36.26 -48.38
CA ARG A 42 38.08 -36.48 -48.18
C ARG A 42 38.46 -37.95 -48.18
N VAL A 43 37.69 -38.81 -47.53
CA VAL A 43 38.01 -40.23 -47.37
C VAL A 43 37.57 -41.01 -48.59
N GLU A 44 36.28 -40.91 -48.93
CA GLU A 44 35.71 -41.67 -50.05
C GLU A 44 36.21 -41.12 -51.38
N GLY A 45 36.41 -39.80 -51.50
CA GLY A 45 36.91 -39.19 -52.73
C GLY A 45 38.33 -39.66 -53.09
N ARG A 46 39.20 -39.83 -52.08
CA ARG A 46 40.54 -40.40 -52.28
C ARG A 46 40.48 -41.87 -52.69
N ARG A 47 39.58 -42.66 -52.08
CA ARG A 47 39.39 -44.07 -52.41
C ARG A 47 38.89 -44.26 -53.83
N VAL A 48 37.83 -43.55 -54.22
CA VAL A 48 37.27 -43.60 -55.59
C VAL A 48 38.31 -43.17 -56.62
N SER A 49 39.11 -42.15 -56.31
CA SER A 49 40.20 -41.71 -57.20
C SER A 49 41.32 -42.73 -57.33
N ALA A 50 41.76 -43.34 -56.24
CA ALA A 50 42.77 -44.40 -56.28
C ALA A 50 42.30 -45.62 -57.09
N LEU A 51 41.02 -45.99 -56.98
CA LEU A 51 40.42 -47.06 -57.79
C LEU A 51 40.36 -46.69 -59.26
N ALA A 52 40.02 -45.44 -59.59
CA ALA A 52 39.97 -44.96 -60.97
C ALA A 52 41.37 -44.94 -61.60
N GLU A 53 42.40 -44.50 -60.85
CA GLU A 53 43.80 -44.57 -61.27
C GLU A 53 44.27 -46.01 -61.48
N GLN A 54 43.93 -46.92 -60.57
CA GLN A 54 44.28 -48.34 -60.69
C GLN A 54 43.61 -48.98 -61.92
N LEU A 55 42.37 -48.61 -62.21
CA LEU A 55 41.65 -49.13 -63.37
C LEU A 55 42.17 -48.54 -64.68
N ALA A 56 42.49 -47.24 -64.72
CA ALA A 56 43.08 -46.58 -65.89
C ALA A 56 44.49 -47.13 -66.22
N ALA A 57 45.26 -47.51 -65.21
CA ALA A 57 46.58 -48.14 -65.38
C ALA A 57 46.52 -49.65 -65.68
N ASN A 58 45.33 -50.25 -65.72
CA ASN A 58 45.19 -51.68 -65.98
C ASN A 58 45.55 -51.99 -67.46
N PRO A 59 46.42 -52.98 -67.74
CA PRO A 59 46.78 -53.36 -69.11
C PRO A 59 45.57 -53.66 -70.00
N LEU A 60 44.50 -54.24 -69.44
CA LEU A 60 43.28 -54.50 -70.20
C LEU A 60 42.59 -53.21 -70.65
N VAL A 61 42.69 -52.12 -69.89
CA VAL A 61 42.12 -50.82 -70.30
C VAL A 61 43.05 -50.12 -71.29
N LEU A 62 44.37 -50.18 -71.06
CA LEU A 62 45.38 -49.52 -71.88
C LEU A 62 45.47 -50.05 -73.32
N TYR A 63 45.32 -51.37 -73.53
CA TYR A 63 45.53 -51.99 -74.85
C TYR A 63 44.24 -52.28 -75.63
N ASN A 64 43.08 -52.26 -74.96
CA ASN A 64 41.84 -52.82 -75.51
C ASN A 64 40.72 -51.79 -75.71
N LEU A 65 41.00 -50.50 -75.49
CA LEU A 65 40.00 -49.44 -75.53
C LEU A 65 39.39 -49.24 -76.93
N ASP A 66 40.21 -49.38 -77.97
CA ASP A 66 39.86 -49.12 -79.37
C ASP A 66 39.37 -50.37 -80.13
N LEU A 67 39.40 -51.55 -79.50
CA LEU A 67 39.07 -52.83 -80.14
C LEU A 67 37.62 -53.24 -79.82
N PRO A 68 36.68 -53.20 -80.80
CA PRO A 68 35.28 -53.52 -80.55
C PRO A 68 35.04 -54.94 -80.03
N GLU A 69 35.90 -55.89 -80.40
CA GLU A 69 35.80 -57.31 -80.03
C GLU A 69 36.11 -57.56 -78.54
N GLN A 70 36.75 -56.62 -77.85
CA GLN A 70 37.23 -56.81 -76.47
C GLN A 70 36.34 -56.14 -75.40
N ARG A 71 35.16 -55.63 -75.81
CA ARG A 71 34.13 -55.07 -74.91
C ARG A 71 33.76 -56.02 -73.75
N THR A 72 33.68 -57.33 -74.01
CA THR A 72 33.33 -58.33 -72.99
C THR A 72 34.35 -58.40 -71.85
N GLY A 73 35.65 -58.21 -72.16
CA GLY A 73 36.71 -58.21 -71.16
C GLY A 73 36.67 -56.97 -70.27
N LEU A 74 36.48 -55.79 -70.88
CA LEU A 74 36.32 -54.52 -70.17
C LEU A 74 35.06 -54.50 -69.30
N ALA A 75 33.93 -55.03 -69.78
CA ALA A 75 32.69 -55.15 -69.01
C ALA A 75 32.86 -56.06 -67.79
N THR A 76 33.56 -57.18 -67.93
CA THR A 76 33.86 -58.09 -66.82
C THR A 76 34.72 -57.38 -65.76
N LEU A 77 35.74 -56.62 -66.19
CA LEU A 77 36.60 -55.86 -65.29
C LEU A 77 35.84 -54.75 -64.56
N ALA A 78 34.96 -54.03 -65.26
CA ALA A 78 34.12 -52.99 -64.68
C ALA A 78 33.17 -53.57 -63.61
N LEU A 79 32.50 -54.69 -63.90
CA LEU A 79 31.61 -55.37 -62.96
C LEU A 79 32.39 -55.97 -61.76
N GLN A 80 33.59 -56.50 -61.98
CA GLN A 80 34.45 -56.97 -60.90
C GLN A 80 34.88 -55.81 -59.98
N THR A 81 35.15 -54.64 -60.55
CA THR A 81 35.52 -53.44 -59.77
C THR A 81 34.35 -52.96 -58.91
N VAL A 82 33.13 -52.91 -59.47
CA VAL A 82 31.89 -52.60 -58.72
C VAL A 82 31.70 -53.57 -57.55
N THR A 83 31.82 -54.88 -57.79
CA THR A 83 31.55 -55.90 -56.77
C THR A 83 32.63 -56.01 -55.69
N GLN A 84 33.92 -55.96 -56.05
CA GLN A 84 35.03 -56.07 -55.09
C GLN A 84 35.26 -54.78 -54.32
N SER A 85 35.22 -53.65 -55.02
CA SER A 85 35.53 -52.35 -54.44
C SER A 85 34.30 -51.62 -53.93
N ARG A 86 33.10 -52.22 -54.02
CA ARG A 86 31.82 -51.64 -53.57
C ARG A 86 31.62 -50.19 -54.02
N VAL A 87 31.87 -49.95 -55.31
CA VAL A 87 31.58 -48.66 -55.95
C VAL A 87 30.25 -48.74 -56.69
N THR A 88 29.51 -47.64 -56.79
CA THR A 88 28.18 -47.64 -57.44
C THR A 88 28.26 -47.96 -58.93
N THR A 89 29.15 -47.30 -59.68
CA THR A 89 29.25 -47.50 -61.13
C THR A 89 30.67 -47.27 -61.63
N VAL A 90 31.03 -48.02 -62.67
CA VAL A 90 32.27 -47.86 -63.43
C VAL A 90 31.91 -47.67 -64.90
N THR A 91 32.43 -46.60 -65.50
CA THR A 91 32.24 -46.25 -66.90
C THR A 91 33.59 -45.98 -67.56
N ILE A 92 33.79 -46.52 -68.76
CA ILE A 92 35.01 -46.39 -69.55
C ILE A 92 34.61 -45.81 -70.91
N ALA A 93 35.19 -44.66 -71.27
CA ALA A 93 34.97 -43.98 -72.54
C ALA A 93 36.28 -43.83 -73.33
N ASP A 94 36.17 -43.64 -74.63
CA ASP A 94 37.31 -43.34 -75.52
C ASP A 94 37.69 -41.85 -75.50
N GLU A 95 38.65 -41.45 -76.35
CA GLU A 95 39.11 -40.08 -76.54
C GLU A 95 37.98 -39.14 -76.98
N ASP A 96 37.05 -39.63 -77.82
CA ASP A 96 35.88 -38.91 -78.31
C ASP A 96 34.72 -38.85 -77.29
N GLU A 97 34.98 -39.21 -76.02
CA GLU A 97 34.00 -39.27 -74.92
C GLU A 97 32.86 -40.29 -75.14
N ASN A 98 32.98 -41.18 -76.13
CA ASN A 98 32.00 -42.24 -76.37
C ASN A 98 32.15 -43.37 -75.35
N VAL A 99 31.08 -43.65 -74.61
CA VAL A 99 31.07 -44.73 -73.63
C VAL A 99 31.23 -46.08 -74.33
N ARG A 100 32.31 -46.80 -73.99
CA ARG A 100 32.60 -48.14 -74.51
C ARG A 100 32.00 -49.22 -73.63
N VAL A 101 32.09 -49.03 -72.32
CA VAL A 101 31.57 -49.94 -71.28
C VAL A 101 31.06 -49.11 -70.11
N SER A 102 29.87 -49.44 -69.61
CA SER A 102 29.35 -48.91 -68.36
C SER A 102 28.67 -50.02 -67.58
N THR A 103 28.80 -50.01 -66.26
CA THR A 103 27.95 -50.85 -65.40
C THR A 103 26.57 -50.24 -65.17
N ASP A 104 26.38 -48.96 -65.53
CA ASP A 104 25.08 -48.30 -65.61
C ASP A 104 24.59 -48.26 -67.07
N PRO A 105 23.50 -48.97 -67.42
CA PRO A 105 22.93 -49.00 -68.76
C PRO A 105 22.48 -47.62 -69.30
N SER A 106 22.19 -46.66 -68.42
CA SER A 106 21.76 -45.30 -68.82
C SER A 106 22.85 -44.54 -69.59
N MET A 107 24.12 -44.90 -69.34
CA MET A 107 25.31 -44.21 -69.83
C MET A 107 25.80 -44.74 -71.18
N GLU A 108 25.41 -45.95 -71.60
CA GLU A 108 25.93 -46.58 -72.82
C GLU A 108 25.51 -45.87 -74.12
N THR A 109 24.49 -45.01 -74.05
CA THR A 109 23.91 -44.31 -75.22
C THR A 109 24.20 -42.81 -75.23
N ARG A 110 24.97 -42.31 -74.26
CA ARG A 110 25.27 -40.88 -74.08
C ARG A 110 26.79 -40.66 -74.02
N PRO A 111 27.29 -39.49 -74.43
CA PRO A 111 28.69 -39.15 -74.20
C PRO A 111 28.97 -39.04 -72.70
N LEU A 112 30.21 -39.33 -72.30
CA LEU A 112 30.63 -39.28 -70.91
C LEU A 112 30.54 -37.83 -70.37
N PRO A 113 29.74 -37.55 -69.33
CA PRO A 113 29.65 -36.22 -68.76
C PRO A 113 30.95 -35.86 -68.04
N LEU A 114 31.66 -34.84 -68.51
CA LEU A 114 32.93 -34.41 -67.90
C LEU A 114 32.71 -33.43 -66.73
N GLY A 115 33.39 -33.68 -65.61
CA GLY A 115 33.36 -32.81 -64.43
C GLY A 115 34.14 -31.51 -64.62
N ALA A 116 35.13 -31.51 -65.51
CA ALA A 116 35.85 -30.32 -65.96
C ALA A 116 36.33 -30.50 -67.40
N ARG A 117 36.45 -29.40 -68.16
CA ARG A 117 36.95 -29.43 -69.54
C ARG A 117 38.37 -29.98 -69.67
N SER A 118 39.18 -29.90 -68.62
CA SER A 118 40.54 -30.44 -68.58
C SER A 118 40.59 -31.96 -68.62
N VAL A 119 39.50 -32.66 -68.29
CA VAL A 119 39.44 -34.12 -68.33
C VAL A 119 39.52 -34.64 -69.75
N GLY A 120 38.81 -34.00 -70.69
CA GLY A 120 38.87 -34.30 -72.12
C GLY A 120 40.20 -33.95 -72.78
N THR A 121 41.15 -33.36 -72.04
CA THR A 121 42.52 -33.09 -72.50
C THR A 121 43.56 -33.88 -71.70
N GLY A 122 43.14 -34.93 -70.97
CA GLY A 122 44.05 -35.80 -70.23
C GLY A 122 44.39 -35.38 -68.79
N ALA A 123 43.54 -34.61 -68.10
CA ALA A 123 43.71 -34.32 -66.67
C ALA A 123 42.78 -35.18 -65.79
N SER A 124 43.21 -35.56 -64.59
CA SER A 124 42.32 -36.18 -63.61
C SER A 124 41.42 -35.14 -62.93
N TRP A 125 40.21 -35.55 -62.55
CA TRP A 125 39.27 -34.73 -61.81
C TRP A 125 38.50 -35.58 -60.80
N SER A 126 38.36 -35.07 -59.58
CA SER A 126 37.54 -35.71 -58.54
C SER A 126 36.64 -34.67 -57.90
N GLY A 127 35.35 -34.96 -57.79
CA GLY A 127 34.39 -34.01 -57.25
C GLY A 127 32.99 -34.56 -57.15
N VAL A 128 32.05 -33.70 -56.77
CA VAL A 128 30.63 -34.04 -56.71
C VAL A 128 29.96 -33.61 -58.00
N MET A 129 29.26 -34.53 -58.66
CA MET A 129 28.51 -34.26 -59.88
C MET A 129 27.06 -34.71 -59.72
N GLN A 130 26.13 -34.06 -60.43
CA GLN A 130 24.77 -34.59 -60.58
C GLN A 130 24.71 -35.48 -61.82
N LEU A 131 24.39 -36.75 -61.60
CA LEU A 131 24.20 -37.77 -62.62
C LEU A 131 22.78 -38.33 -62.47
N ASP A 132 21.97 -38.25 -63.53
CA ASP A 132 20.57 -38.69 -63.56
C ASP A 132 19.72 -38.26 -62.35
N GLY A 133 19.96 -37.03 -61.84
CA GLY A 133 19.24 -36.45 -60.70
C GLY A 133 19.80 -36.82 -59.32
N ASN A 134 20.78 -37.73 -59.26
CA ASN A 134 21.45 -38.13 -58.03
C ASN A 134 22.77 -37.37 -57.87
N ARG A 135 23.08 -36.96 -56.64
CA ARG A 135 24.41 -36.43 -56.30
C ARG A 135 25.34 -37.61 -56.10
N MET A 136 26.37 -37.71 -56.90
CA MET A 136 27.38 -38.76 -56.82
C MET A 136 28.77 -38.15 -56.64
N LEU A 137 29.60 -38.85 -55.90
CA LEU A 137 31.03 -38.59 -55.84
C LEU A 137 31.65 -39.26 -57.06
N VAL A 138 32.33 -38.49 -57.89
CA VAL A 138 32.84 -38.93 -59.17
C VAL A 138 34.34 -38.70 -59.21
N SER A 139 35.08 -39.70 -59.68
CA SER A 139 36.47 -39.53 -60.07
C SER A 139 36.65 -39.95 -61.53
N GLN A 140 37.26 -39.05 -62.30
CA GLN A 140 37.56 -39.19 -63.71
C GLN A 140 39.07 -39.18 -63.88
N VAL A 141 39.61 -40.26 -64.43
CA VAL A 141 41.04 -40.43 -64.63
C VAL A 141 41.30 -40.77 -66.09
N PRO A 142 42.20 -40.04 -66.76
CA PRO A 142 42.55 -40.32 -68.14
C PRO A 142 43.36 -41.61 -68.25
N VAL A 143 43.08 -42.37 -69.30
CA VAL A 143 43.88 -43.49 -69.77
C VAL A 143 44.93 -42.92 -70.70
N LEU A 144 46.20 -43.00 -70.31
CA LEU A 144 47.31 -42.45 -71.09
C LEU A 144 48.11 -43.57 -71.75
N SER A 145 48.42 -43.42 -73.03
CA SER A 145 49.18 -44.41 -73.81
C SER A 145 50.59 -44.61 -73.24
N LEU A 146 51.03 -45.87 -73.20
CA LEU A 146 52.39 -46.27 -72.85
C LEU A 146 53.18 -46.78 -74.06
N ALA A 147 52.62 -46.68 -75.27
CA ALA A 147 53.26 -47.15 -76.49
C ALA A 147 54.49 -46.29 -76.83
N LYS A 148 55.60 -46.93 -77.22
CA LYS A 148 56.82 -46.23 -77.64
C LYS A 148 56.50 -45.27 -78.80
N GLY A 149 56.69 -43.97 -78.58
CA GLY A 149 56.43 -42.89 -79.55
C GLY A 149 55.16 -42.08 -79.30
N HIS A 150 54.21 -42.57 -78.49
CA HIS A 150 52.94 -41.92 -78.17
C HIS A 150 52.70 -41.86 -76.65
N VAL A 151 53.78 -41.87 -75.86
CA VAL A 151 53.69 -41.90 -74.39
C VAL A 151 53.02 -40.62 -73.88
N GLY A 152 51.93 -40.77 -73.13
CA GLY A 152 51.18 -39.64 -72.56
C GLY A 152 50.04 -39.11 -73.42
N GLU A 153 49.77 -39.71 -74.58
CA GLU A 153 48.57 -39.42 -75.39
C GLU A 153 47.30 -39.92 -74.66
N HIS A 154 46.23 -39.14 -74.72
CA HIS A 154 44.96 -39.44 -74.06
C HIS A 154 44.16 -40.43 -74.90
N LEU A 155 44.06 -41.67 -74.45
CA LEU A 155 43.32 -42.73 -75.15
C LEU A 155 41.83 -42.74 -74.79
N GLY A 156 41.50 -42.26 -73.58
CA GLY A 156 40.12 -42.19 -73.10
C GLY A 156 40.03 -41.96 -71.60
N THR A 157 38.85 -42.13 -71.01
CA THR A 157 38.59 -41.73 -69.62
C THR A 157 37.89 -42.84 -68.85
N VAL A 158 38.41 -43.16 -67.67
CA VAL A 158 37.74 -43.99 -66.67
C VAL A 158 37.02 -43.11 -65.68
N MET A 159 35.72 -43.34 -65.52
CA MET A 159 34.87 -42.70 -64.52
C MET A 159 34.42 -43.74 -63.51
N ILE A 160 34.70 -43.51 -62.23
CA ILE A 160 34.11 -44.27 -61.13
C ILE A 160 33.20 -43.35 -60.33
N THR A 161 32.01 -43.83 -60.00
CA THR A 161 31.04 -43.10 -59.17
C THR A 161 30.69 -43.86 -57.91
N GLU A 162 30.45 -43.09 -56.85
CA GLU A 162 29.92 -43.55 -55.58
C GLU A 162 28.72 -42.68 -55.18
N ASP A 163 27.61 -43.31 -54.84
CA ASP A 163 26.40 -42.62 -54.40
C ASP A 163 26.63 -41.85 -53.10
N PHE A 164 26.15 -40.61 -53.03
CA PHE A 164 26.13 -39.93 -51.75
C PHE A 164 25.06 -40.56 -50.85
N PRO A 165 25.41 -40.97 -49.62
CA PRO A 165 24.43 -41.52 -48.69
C PRO A 165 23.36 -40.46 -48.41
N SER A 166 22.10 -40.90 -48.32
CA SER A 166 20.96 -40.01 -48.09
C SER A 166 21.05 -39.34 -46.71
N VAL A 167 20.36 -38.19 -46.55
CA VAL A 167 20.29 -37.49 -45.25
C VAL A 167 19.74 -38.41 -44.16
N TRP A 168 18.78 -39.27 -44.49
CA TRP A 168 18.17 -40.23 -43.57
C TRP A 168 19.10 -41.38 -43.18
N GLU A 169 19.88 -41.91 -44.12
CA GLU A 169 20.89 -42.94 -43.82
C GLU A 169 22.02 -42.37 -42.97
N ARG A 170 22.45 -41.13 -43.24
CA ARG A 170 23.41 -40.44 -42.38
C ARG A 170 22.83 -40.18 -41.00
N LEU A 171 21.57 -39.81 -40.87
CA LEU A 171 20.97 -39.58 -39.56
C LEU A 171 20.84 -40.88 -38.74
N ARG A 172 20.59 -42.03 -39.39
CA ARG A 172 20.64 -43.35 -38.73
C ARG A 172 22.08 -43.81 -38.43
N GLY A 173 23.02 -43.54 -39.34
CA GLY A 173 24.43 -43.92 -39.21
C GLY A 173 25.24 -43.02 -38.26
N ALA A 174 24.87 -41.75 -38.13
CA ALA A 174 25.47 -40.75 -37.24
C ALA A 174 25.06 -40.92 -35.76
N SER A 175 24.70 -42.16 -35.39
CA SER A 175 24.97 -42.79 -34.10
C SER A 175 23.90 -42.77 -33.01
N SER A 176 23.84 -43.91 -32.32
CA SER A 176 23.25 -44.12 -30.99
C SER A 176 23.66 -43.05 -29.95
N TYR A 177 24.82 -42.40 -30.12
CA TYR A 177 25.31 -41.37 -29.21
C TYR A 177 24.53 -40.06 -29.30
N LEU A 178 23.99 -39.69 -30.46
CA LEU A 178 23.18 -38.47 -30.63
C LEU A 178 21.90 -38.55 -29.77
N LEU A 179 21.25 -39.71 -29.77
CA LEU A 179 20.10 -40.00 -28.89
C LEU A 179 20.50 -40.01 -27.41
N THR A 180 21.69 -40.51 -27.08
CA THR A 180 22.20 -40.52 -25.71
C THR A 180 22.49 -39.10 -25.21
N TYR A 181 23.17 -38.27 -26.01
CA TYR A 181 23.43 -36.87 -25.67
C TYR A 181 22.15 -36.06 -25.56
N LEU A 182 21.18 -36.29 -26.44
CA LEU A 182 19.85 -35.68 -26.34
C LEU A 182 19.13 -36.09 -25.05
N GLY A 183 19.19 -37.38 -24.69
CA GLY A 183 18.61 -37.89 -23.45
C GLY A 183 19.24 -37.27 -22.20
N ILE A 184 20.57 -37.19 -22.15
CA ILE A 184 21.31 -36.57 -21.04
C ILE A 184 20.98 -35.09 -20.94
N ALA A 185 20.97 -34.36 -22.05
CA ALA A 185 20.66 -32.93 -22.08
C ALA A 185 19.22 -32.66 -21.62
N LEU A 186 18.26 -33.48 -22.03
CA LEU A 186 16.87 -33.37 -21.60
C LEU A 186 16.73 -33.63 -20.10
N ALA A 187 17.40 -34.69 -19.59
CA ALA A 187 17.37 -35.04 -18.18
C ALA A 187 17.98 -33.94 -17.29
N LEU A 188 19.18 -33.45 -17.65
CA LEU A 188 19.84 -32.34 -16.95
C LEU A 188 19.01 -31.07 -16.97
N GLY A 189 18.40 -30.77 -18.11
CA GLY A 189 17.54 -29.62 -18.25
C GLY A 189 16.31 -29.74 -17.34
N VAL A 190 15.53 -30.83 -17.44
CA VAL A 190 14.34 -31.05 -16.59
C VAL A 190 14.70 -30.98 -15.10
N ALA A 191 15.80 -31.63 -14.69
CA ALA A 191 16.28 -31.59 -13.32
C ALA A 191 16.67 -30.17 -12.89
N GLY A 192 17.37 -29.42 -13.75
CA GLY A 192 17.78 -28.04 -13.51
C GLY A 192 16.59 -27.09 -13.36
N SER A 193 15.63 -27.14 -14.29
CA SER A 193 14.38 -26.37 -14.20
C SER A 193 13.58 -26.70 -12.95
N TRP A 194 13.49 -27.98 -12.58
CA TRP A 194 12.81 -28.41 -11.36
C TRP A 194 13.52 -27.92 -10.09
N LEU A 195 14.85 -28.03 -10.02
CA LEU A 195 15.65 -27.54 -8.91
C LEU A 195 15.55 -26.02 -8.76
N LEU A 196 15.63 -25.28 -9.88
CA LEU A 196 15.52 -23.82 -9.88
C LEU A 196 14.12 -23.37 -9.46
N ALA A 197 13.06 -23.99 -10.00
CA ALA A 197 11.69 -23.74 -9.58
C ALA A 197 11.51 -24.04 -8.08
N ARG A 198 12.08 -25.14 -7.58
CA ARG A 198 12.04 -25.49 -6.15
C ARG A 198 12.82 -24.50 -5.28
N ARG A 199 13.97 -24.01 -5.74
CA ARG A 199 14.78 -23.00 -5.04
C ARG A 199 14.04 -21.67 -4.96
N ILE A 200 13.51 -21.20 -6.09
CA ILE A 200 12.71 -19.96 -6.13
C ILE A 200 11.51 -20.12 -5.21
N LYS A 201 10.75 -21.22 -5.32
CA LYS A 201 9.58 -21.47 -4.47
C LYS A 201 9.92 -21.53 -2.98
N ARG A 202 11.11 -22.02 -2.60
CA ARG A 202 11.59 -21.96 -1.21
C ARG A 202 11.95 -20.53 -0.79
N GLN A 203 12.60 -19.77 -1.65
CA GLN A 203 13.00 -18.38 -1.37
C GLN A 203 11.79 -17.44 -1.34
N THR A 204 10.75 -17.72 -2.12
CA THR A 204 9.50 -16.95 -2.17
C THR A 204 8.43 -17.47 -1.22
N LEU A 205 8.79 -18.34 -0.27
CA LEU A 205 7.86 -18.91 0.72
C LEU A 205 6.60 -19.58 0.10
N GLY A 206 6.73 -20.11 -1.10
CA GLY A 206 5.64 -20.75 -1.83
C GLY A 206 4.87 -19.83 -2.78
N LEU A 207 5.11 -18.51 -2.74
CA LEU A 207 4.40 -17.51 -3.52
C LEU A 207 4.94 -17.43 -4.96
N GLU A 208 4.03 -17.24 -5.92
CA GLU A 208 4.35 -16.93 -7.31
C GLU A 208 4.69 -15.42 -7.47
N PRO A 209 5.51 -15.01 -8.47
CA PRO A 209 5.98 -13.63 -8.59
C PRO A 209 4.89 -12.56 -8.66
N HIS A 210 3.74 -12.92 -9.25
CA HIS A 210 2.59 -12.03 -9.32
C HIS A 210 1.88 -11.89 -7.97
N GLU A 211 1.92 -12.92 -7.12
CA GLU A 211 1.43 -12.86 -5.74
C GLU A 211 2.36 -12.00 -4.88
N ILE A 212 3.67 -11.99 -5.15
CA ILE A 212 4.63 -11.10 -4.48
C ILE A 212 4.39 -9.65 -4.86
N THR A 213 4.18 -9.38 -6.15
CA THR A 213 3.85 -8.03 -6.64
C THR A 213 2.53 -7.56 -6.07
N GLY A 214 1.51 -8.45 -6.08
CA GLY A 214 0.22 -8.18 -5.47
C GLY A 214 0.31 -7.95 -3.95
N LEU A 215 1.15 -8.69 -3.22
CA LEU A 215 1.38 -8.46 -1.79
C LEU A 215 2.09 -7.12 -1.52
N ALA A 216 3.03 -6.72 -2.36
CA ALA A 216 3.70 -5.42 -2.25
C ALA A 216 2.73 -4.26 -2.50
N GLU A 217 1.95 -4.34 -3.60
CA GLU A 217 0.90 -3.37 -3.92
C GLU A 217 -0.21 -3.36 -2.86
N HIS A 218 -0.58 -4.52 -2.30
CA HIS A 218 -1.56 -4.61 -1.24
C HIS A 218 -1.04 -4.01 0.07
N ARG A 219 0.27 -4.11 0.35
CA ARG A 219 0.87 -3.47 1.54
C ARG A 219 0.87 -1.96 1.43
N GLU A 220 1.17 -1.41 0.26
CA GLU A 220 0.99 0.02 -0.01
C GLU A 220 -0.49 0.41 0.09
N ALA A 221 -1.40 -0.31 -0.56
CA ALA A 221 -2.82 -0.02 -0.53
C ALA A 221 -3.44 -0.12 0.88
N LEU A 222 -2.95 -0.99 1.75
CA LEU A 222 -3.39 -1.03 3.16
C LEU A 222 -2.88 0.18 3.94
N LEU A 223 -1.67 0.66 3.71
CA LEU A 223 -1.14 1.84 4.40
C LEU A 223 -1.74 3.15 3.88
N TYR A 224 -2.07 3.22 2.59
CA TYR A 224 -2.67 4.39 1.93
C TYR A 224 -4.21 4.36 1.90
N GLY A 225 -4.84 3.19 2.09
CA GLY A 225 -6.28 2.99 2.00
C GLY A 225 -7.02 3.03 3.34
N ILE A 226 -6.31 3.06 4.47
CA ILE A 226 -6.93 3.25 5.79
C ILE A 226 -7.19 4.74 6.01
N ALA A 227 -8.42 5.10 6.38
CA ALA A 227 -8.83 6.47 6.69
C ALA A 227 -8.22 7.03 8.00
N GLU A 228 -7.29 6.30 8.61
CA GLU A 228 -6.60 6.62 9.85
C GLU A 228 -5.16 7.02 9.56
N GLY A 229 -4.64 7.98 10.32
CA GLY A 229 -3.24 8.36 10.27
C GLY A 229 -2.38 7.28 10.91
N VAL A 230 -1.22 6.99 10.33
CA VAL A 230 -0.21 6.11 10.91
C VAL A 230 1.13 6.82 10.91
N ILE A 231 1.79 6.87 12.07
CA ILE A 231 3.15 7.38 12.24
C ILE A 231 3.98 6.37 13.05
N ALA A 232 5.16 6.01 12.57
CA ALA A 232 6.09 5.12 13.25
C ALA A 232 7.38 5.86 13.60
N LEU A 233 7.92 5.57 14.78
CA LEU A 233 9.12 6.18 15.33
C LEU A 233 10.14 5.09 15.67
N ASP A 234 11.42 5.36 15.44
CA ASP A 234 12.52 4.53 15.93
C ASP A 234 12.79 4.80 17.44
N PRO A 235 13.68 4.02 18.09
CA PRO A 235 14.05 4.24 19.50
C PRO A 235 14.71 5.60 19.77
N HIS A 236 15.17 6.29 18.72
CA HIS A 236 15.77 7.64 18.78
C HIS A 236 14.76 8.75 18.44
N GLN A 237 13.45 8.44 18.42
CA GLN A 237 12.36 9.38 18.13
C GLN A 237 12.44 10.02 16.73
N ARG A 238 12.97 9.28 15.75
CA ARG A 238 12.95 9.65 14.33
C ARG A 238 11.80 8.97 13.62
N VAL A 239 11.13 9.70 12.73
CA VAL A 239 10.01 9.18 11.95
C VAL A 239 10.52 8.16 10.94
N THR A 240 10.14 6.89 11.10
CA THR A 240 10.48 5.82 10.15
C THR A 240 9.42 5.64 9.08
N LEU A 241 8.16 5.92 9.41
CA LEU A 241 7.03 5.83 8.51
C LEU A 241 5.99 6.88 8.88
N VAL A 242 5.38 7.51 7.88
CA VAL A 242 4.22 8.38 8.07
C VAL A 242 3.35 8.30 6.83
N ASN A 243 2.05 8.02 7.00
CA ASN A 243 1.11 8.00 5.88
C ASN A 243 0.55 9.40 5.58
N ASP A 244 -0.07 9.57 4.41
CA ASP A 244 -0.59 10.88 3.99
C ASP A 244 -1.70 11.42 4.90
N VAL A 245 -2.49 10.52 5.49
CA VAL A 245 -3.52 10.89 6.46
C VAL A 245 -2.87 11.47 7.72
N ALA A 246 -1.86 10.81 8.29
CA ALA A 246 -1.13 11.33 9.44
C ALA A 246 -0.43 12.65 9.11
N ARG A 247 0.18 12.77 7.93
CA ARG A 247 0.79 14.03 7.48
C ARG A 247 -0.22 15.17 7.44
N ARG A 248 -1.42 14.95 6.91
CA ARG A 248 -2.49 15.96 6.87
C ARG A 248 -3.08 16.26 8.25
N LEU A 249 -3.27 15.24 9.10
CA LEU A 249 -3.84 15.42 10.44
C LEU A 249 -2.87 16.13 11.40
N LEU A 250 -1.57 15.85 11.26
CA LEU A 250 -0.50 16.42 12.09
C LEU A 250 0.17 17.67 11.48
N ASP A 251 -0.19 18.04 10.24
CA ASP A 251 0.40 19.15 9.48
C ASP A 251 1.93 19.01 9.30
N LEU A 252 2.37 17.81 8.89
CA LEU A 252 3.79 17.47 8.71
C LEU A 252 4.25 17.69 7.25
N PRO A 253 5.50 18.13 7.02
CA PRO A 253 6.08 18.31 5.69
C PRO A 253 6.22 16.98 4.92
N GLU A 254 6.36 17.06 3.59
CA GLU A 254 6.52 15.89 2.69
C GLU A 254 7.74 15.03 3.03
N HIS A 255 8.82 15.64 3.46
CA HIS A 255 10.08 14.97 3.83
C HIS A 255 10.15 14.62 5.33
N ALA A 256 9.02 14.39 5.99
CA ALA A 256 9.00 14.11 7.43
C ALA A 256 9.69 12.78 7.81
N ALA A 257 9.74 11.80 6.90
CA ALA A 257 10.45 10.54 7.13
C ALA A 257 11.97 10.76 7.28
N GLY A 258 12.55 10.23 8.35
CA GLY A 258 13.96 10.36 8.72
C GLY A 258 14.29 11.53 9.67
N MET A 259 13.38 12.49 9.83
CA MET A 259 13.55 13.64 10.72
C MET A 259 13.21 13.26 12.18
N SER A 260 13.81 13.97 13.15
CA SER A 260 13.39 13.83 14.55
C SER A 260 12.12 14.64 14.82
N LEU A 261 11.34 14.24 15.82
CA LEU A 261 10.15 14.98 16.25
C LEU A 261 10.44 16.45 16.62
N ARG A 262 11.66 16.73 17.11
CA ARG A 262 12.11 18.09 17.45
C ARG A 262 12.32 18.95 16.21
N ASP A 263 12.89 18.37 15.15
CA ASP A 263 13.12 19.07 13.88
C ASP A 263 11.79 19.39 13.16
N LEU A 264 10.76 18.56 13.41
CA LEU A 264 9.40 18.73 12.90
C LEU A 264 8.56 19.72 13.71
N ARG A 265 9.15 20.40 14.72
CA ARG A 265 8.45 21.35 15.63
C ARG A 265 7.20 20.76 16.29
N VAL A 266 7.25 19.47 16.61
CA VAL A 266 6.19 18.81 17.38
C VAL A 266 6.41 19.11 18.86
N GLU A 267 5.52 19.91 19.44
CA GLU A 267 5.63 20.40 20.83
C GLU A 267 4.36 20.12 21.65
N GLY A 268 4.48 20.19 22.97
CA GLY A 268 3.38 20.05 23.93
C GLY A 268 2.78 18.64 24.00
N ARG A 269 1.47 18.55 24.28
CA ARG A 269 0.77 17.27 24.49
C ARG A 269 0.90 16.28 23.34
N LEU A 270 1.03 16.76 22.10
CA LEU A 270 1.25 15.90 20.94
C LEU A 270 2.63 15.21 20.99
N LEU A 271 3.67 15.91 21.44
CA LEU A 271 4.99 15.33 21.63
C LEU A 271 4.92 14.26 22.71
N ASP A 272 4.31 14.56 23.84
CA ASP A 272 4.16 13.62 24.96
C ASP A 272 3.41 12.34 24.57
N VAL A 273 2.36 12.48 23.76
CA VAL A 273 1.56 11.37 23.22
C VAL A 273 2.23 10.66 22.05
N LEU A 274 3.36 11.15 21.52
CA LEU A 274 4.21 10.43 20.56
C LEU A 274 5.48 9.82 21.19
N THR A 275 6.04 10.41 22.25
CA THR A 275 7.26 9.96 22.96
C THR A 275 6.96 9.10 24.18
N GLY A 276 5.83 9.31 24.84
CA GLY A 276 5.33 8.52 25.99
C GLY A 276 5.68 9.16 27.31
N THR A 277 6.08 10.42 27.26
CA THR A 277 6.56 11.22 28.39
C THR A 277 5.46 12.05 29.04
N GLY A 278 4.19 11.79 28.72
CA GLY A 278 3.06 12.50 29.31
C GLY A 278 2.94 12.31 30.83
N PRO A 279 2.13 13.14 31.51
CA PRO A 279 1.95 13.10 32.97
C PRO A 279 1.53 11.72 33.52
N ASP A 280 0.91 10.89 32.66
CA ASP A 280 0.43 9.54 32.95
C ASP A 280 1.31 8.42 32.35
N GLY A 281 2.47 8.76 31.79
CA GLY A 281 3.49 7.80 31.36
C GLY A 281 4.16 7.12 32.55
N PRO A 282 4.78 5.93 32.38
CA PRO A 282 5.38 5.19 33.49
C PRO A 282 6.44 6.05 34.17
N ARG A 283 6.10 6.59 35.34
CA ARG A 283 7.07 7.15 36.28
C ARG A 283 7.78 5.98 36.95
N ASP A 284 8.76 5.42 36.26
CA ASP A 284 10.05 5.09 36.87
C ASP A 284 10.99 4.39 35.89
N GLY A 285 12.29 4.63 36.07
CA GLY A 285 13.38 3.80 35.54
C GLY A 285 13.43 2.40 36.17
N GLY A 286 12.27 1.79 36.42
CA GLY A 286 12.09 0.46 36.94
C GLY A 286 12.27 -0.55 35.82
N ARG A 287 13.39 -1.26 35.86
CA ARG A 287 13.71 -2.42 35.04
C ARG A 287 12.61 -3.48 35.18
N VAL A 288 11.63 -3.50 34.27
CA VAL A 288 10.59 -4.54 34.25
C VAL A 288 11.15 -5.80 33.62
N THR A 289 11.71 -6.66 34.46
CA THR A 289 11.77 -8.11 34.20
C THR A 289 10.45 -8.70 34.69
N GLY A 290 9.48 -8.85 33.80
CA GLY A 290 8.16 -9.37 34.17
C GLY A 290 7.32 -9.60 32.92
N ARG A 291 7.18 -10.88 32.58
CA ARG A 291 6.30 -11.43 31.57
C ARG A 291 4.86 -11.26 32.04
N ASP A 292 4.12 -10.30 31.50
CA ASP A 292 2.64 -10.28 31.44
C ASP A 292 2.20 -9.26 30.37
N ASP A 293 1.65 -9.79 29.28
CA ASP A 293 1.19 -9.10 28.07
C ASP A 293 -0.22 -8.51 28.26
N ASP A 294 -0.40 -7.47 29.08
CA ASP A 294 -1.70 -6.77 29.17
C ASP A 294 -1.58 -5.26 29.50
N GLU A 295 -0.71 -4.53 28.80
CA GLU A 295 -0.83 -3.08 28.71
C GLU A 295 -1.92 -2.75 27.67
N SER A 296 -3.16 -2.60 28.15
CA SER A 296 -4.28 -2.11 27.33
C SER A 296 -3.87 -0.86 26.54
N PRO A 297 -4.08 -0.83 25.21
CA PRO A 297 -3.83 0.34 24.39
C PRO A 297 -4.59 1.56 24.95
N ARG A 298 -3.88 2.59 25.41
CA ARG A 298 -4.53 3.82 25.88
C ARG A 298 -4.84 4.71 24.69
N ASP A 299 -6.13 4.94 24.47
CA ASP A 299 -6.64 5.94 23.54
C ASP A 299 -6.42 7.33 24.14
N GLU A 300 -5.40 8.03 23.65
CA GLU A 300 -5.05 9.39 24.08
C GLU A 300 -5.72 10.43 23.18
N VAL A 301 -6.45 11.37 23.77
CA VAL A 301 -7.13 12.43 23.01
C VAL A 301 -6.26 13.67 22.91
N VAL A 302 -5.96 14.10 21.68
CA VAL A 302 -5.18 15.31 21.38
C VAL A 302 -6.02 16.25 20.53
N ILE A 303 -6.14 17.50 20.98
CA ILE A 303 -6.78 18.56 20.20
C ILE A 303 -5.70 19.33 19.44
N ARG A 304 -5.83 19.40 18.11
CA ARG A 304 -4.88 20.11 17.24
C ARG A 304 -5.65 20.92 16.20
N ARG A 305 -5.47 22.26 16.22
CA ARG A 305 -6.12 23.22 15.30
C ARG A 305 -7.63 22.96 15.10
N GLY A 306 -8.35 22.73 16.20
CA GLY A 306 -9.80 22.51 16.17
C GLY A 306 -10.24 21.08 15.77
N ARG A 307 -9.31 20.14 15.56
CA ARG A 307 -9.62 18.72 15.36
C ARG A 307 -9.42 17.93 16.63
N VAL A 308 -10.30 16.96 16.86
CA VAL A 308 -10.21 16.00 17.97
C VAL A 308 -9.61 14.71 17.42
N LEU A 309 -8.36 14.44 17.76
CA LEU A 309 -7.63 13.26 17.33
C LEU A 309 -7.57 12.26 18.48
N VAL A 310 -8.00 11.03 18.22
CA VAL A 310 -7.76 9.90 19.12
C VAL A 310 -6.52 9.18 18.64
N MET A 311 -5.52 9.08 19.51
CA MET A 311 -4.21 8.51 19.20
C MET A 311 -4.01 7.25 20.01
N ASN A 312 -3.61 6.17 19.33
CA ASN A 312 -3.35 4.89 19.98
C ASN A 312 -1.93 4.45 19.64
N ARG A 313 -1.10 4.26 20.67
CA ARG A 313 0.30 3.87 20.51
C ARG A 313 0.51 2.42 20.88
N MET A 314 1.27 1.72 20.03
CA MET A 314 1.74 0.36 20.23
C MET A 314 3.28 0.30 20.14
N HIS A 315 3.89 -0.50 21.00
CA HIS A 315 5.33 -0.78 20.94
C HIS A 315 5.59 -1.95 19.98
N VAL A 316 6.59 -1.80 19.11
CA VAL A 316 6.98 -2.87 18.16
C VAL A 316 8.23 -3.56 18.67
N THR A 317 8.10 -4.85 18.99
CA THR A 317 9.21 -5.71 19.41
C THR A 317 9.43 -6.83 18.39
N ARG A 318 10.69 -7.19 18.15
CA ARG A 318 11.05 -8.37 17.34
C ARG A 318 12.25 -9.06 17.98
N ASP A 319 12.13 -10.37 18.19
CA ASP A 319 13.18 -11.19 18.80
C ASP A 319 13.70 -10.63 20.15
N GLY A 320 12.79 -10.06 20.95
CA GLY A 320 13.11 -9.46 22.26
C GLY A 320 13.80 -8.08 22.20
N ARG A 321 14.01 -7.50 21.02
CA ARG A 321 14.54 -6.14 20.85
C ARG A 321 13.40 -5.17 20.52
N HIS A 322 13.36 -4.04 21.23
CA HIS A 322 12.46 -2.93 20.94
C HIS A 322 12.93 -2.23 19.66
N LEU A 323 12.08 -2.22 18.63
CA LEU A 323 12.37 -1.64 17.32
C LEU A 323 11.83 -0.21 17.18
N GLY A 324 10.98 0.24 18.09
CA GLY A 324 10.33 1.54 18.02
C GLY A 324 8.86 1.50 18.45
N THR A 325 8.11 2.54 18.08
CA THR A 325 6.68 2.69 18.40
C THR A 325 5.88 3.05 17.16
N VAL A 326 4.67 2.52 17.05
CA VAL A 326 3.70 2.88 16.01
C VAL A 326 2.51 3.55 16.68
N THR A 327 2.14 4.73 16.19
CA THR A 327 0.98 5.49 16.65
C THR A 327 -0.03 5.62 15.53
N THR A 328 -1.27 5.22 15.80
CA THR A 328 -2.42 5.43 14.90
C THR A 328 -3.19 6.67 15.33
N LEU A 329 -3.79 7.39 14.37
CA LEU A 329 -4.52 8.63 14.59
C LEU A 329 -5.90 8.57 13.93
N ARG A 330 -6.94 8.86 14.70
CA ARG A 330 -8.32 8.86 14.22
C ARG A 330 -8.99 10.20 14.45
N ASP A 331 -9.48 10.82 13.38
CA ASP A 331 -10.24 12.06 13.47
C ASP A 331 -11.68 11.75 13.96
N ARG A 332 -12.02 12.26 15.14
CA ARG A 332 -13.34 12.13 15.76
C ARG A 332 -14.04 13.49 15.92
N THR A 333 -13.62 14.50 15.17
CA THR A 333 -14.16 15.87 15.27
C THR A 333 -15.67 15.91 15.02
N ALA A 334 -16.16 15.18 14.02
CA ALA A 334 -17.60 15.12 13.71
C ALA A 334 -18.42 14.49 14.85
N LEU A 335 -17.90 13.42 15.47
CA LEU A 335 -18.56 12.76 16.60
C LEU A 335 -18.58 13.66 17.83
N ALA A 336 -17.45 14.30 18.14
CA ALA A 336 -17.35 15.24 19.26
C ALA A 336 -18.29 16.46 19.08
N ASN A 337 -18.52 16.91 17.84
CA ASN A 337 -19.48 17.97 17.55
C ASN A 337 -20.92 17.51 17.75
N LEU A 338 -21.25 16.29 17.30
CA LEU A 338 -22.60 15.72 17.47
C LEU A 338 -22.93 15.45 18.95
N GLU A 339 -21.97 14.96 19.73
CA GLU A 339 -22.14 14.78 21.18
C GLU A 339 -22.41 16.11 21.88
N ARG A 340 -21.74 17.19 21.46
CA ARG A 340 -21.98 18.55 21.96
C ARG A 340 -23.40 19.03 21.65
N GLU A 341 -23.87 18.81 20.42
CA GLU A 341 -25.21 19.19 19.98
C GLU A 341 -26.30 18.40 20.71
N LEU A 342 -26.12 17.08 20.88
CA LEU A 342 -27.03 16.23 21.65
C LEU A 342 -27.05 16.59 23.14
N GLY A 343 -25.89 16.96 23.71
CA GLY A 343 -25.80 17.48 25.08
C GLY A 343 -26.67 18.73 25.28
N SER A 344 -26.60 19.67 24.33
CA SER A 344 -27.45 20.88 24.32
C SER A 344 -28.95 20.53 24.26
N PHE A 345 -29.34 19.57 23.42
CA PHE A 345 -30.74 19.15 23.27
C PHE A 345 -31.27 18.44 24.54
N ARG A 346 -30.46 17.55 25.14
CA ARG A 346 -30.83 16.86 26.40
C ARG A 346 -30.98 17.84 27.56
N SER A 347 -30.08 18.83 27.67
CA SER A 347 -30.17 19.90 28.65
C SER A 347 -31.50 20.67 28.52
N THR A 348 -31.85 21.10 27.30
CA THR A 348 -33.12 21.78 27.01
C THR A 348 -34.34 20.94 27.40
N THR A 349 -34.31 19.65 27.08
CA THR A 349 -35.41 18.73 27.42
C THR A 349 -35.55 18.53 28.93
N SER A 350 -34.43 18.47 29.66
CA SER A 350 -34.44 18.36 31.11
C SER A 350 -35.04 19.60 31.78
N LEU A 351 -34.75 20.79 31.24
CA LEU A 351 -35.34 22.06 31.68
C LEU A 351 -36.85 22.10 31.45
N LEU A 352 -37.32 21.70 30.26
CA LEU A 352 -38.76 21.62 29.94
C LEU A 352 -39.49 20.62 30.85
N ARG A 353 -38.84 19.48 31.16
CA ARG A 353 -39.42 18.47 32.04
C ARG A 353 -39.50 18.97 33.49
N ALA A 354 -38.48 19.66 33.98
CA ALA A 354 -38.50 20.31 35.29
C ALA A 354 -39.62 21.36 35.38
N GLN A 355 -39.75 22.22 34.35
CA GLN A 355 -40.82 23.21 34.25
C GLN A 355 -42.21 22.56 34.26
N THR A 356 -42.38 21.44 33.57
CA THR A 356 -43.67 20.70 33.55
C THR A 356 -44.00 20.14 34.93
N HIS A 357 -43.00 19.59 35.64
CA HIS A 357 -43.18 19.11 37.01
C HIS A 357 -43.51 20.25 37.99
N GLU A 358 -42.85 21.39 37.85
CA GLU A 358 -43.11 22.57 38.69
C GLU A 358 -44.52 23.12 38.46
N PHE A 359 -44.94 23.26 37.19
CA PHE A 359 -46.29 23.70 36.84
C PHE A 359 -47.36 22.74 37.34
N ALA A 360 -47.12 21.43 37.23
CA ALA A 360 -48.03 20.42 37.79
C ALA A 360 -48.14 20.53 39.32
N ASN A 361 -47.03 20.79 40.02
CA ASN A 361 -47.03 21.01 41.46
C ASN A 361 -47.83 22.27 41.83
N GLN A 362 -47.65 23.37 41.09
CA GLN A 362 -48.42 24.60 41.30
C GLN A 362 -49.92 24.37 41.15
N LEU A 363 -50.35 23.66 40.09
CA LEU A 363 -51.75 23.31 39.88
C LEU A 363 -52.29 22.37 40.97
N HIS A 364 -51.47 21.42 41.43
CA HIS A 364 -51.86 20.50 42.49
C HIS A 364 -52.09 21.23 43.82
N THR A 365 -51.20 22.16 44.18
CA THR A 365 -51.35 23.00 45.37
C THR A 365 -52.59 23.90 45.29
N ILE A 366 -52.81 24.56 44.15
CA ILE A 366 -54.03 25.37 43.93
C ILE A 366 -55.28 24.51 44.06
N SER A 367 -55.30 23.34 43.42
CA SER A 367 -56.43 22.41 43.50
C SER A 367 -56.67 21.91 44.93
N GLY A 368 -55.61 21.63 45.69
CA GLY A 368 -55.70 21.20 47.09
C GLY A 368 -56.29 22.27 48.00
N LEU A 369 -55.82 23.52 47.88
CA LEU A 369 -56.34 24.66 48.64
C LEU A 369 -57.82 24.96 48.31
N ILE A 370 -58.22 24.84 47.03
CA ILE A 370 -59.62 24.96 46.61
C ILE A 370 -60.48 23.86 47.23
N GLN A 371 -60.01 22.60 47.22
CA GLN A 371 -60.75 21.46 47.82
C GLN A 371 -60.92 21.59 49.34
N LEU A 372 -59.95 22.22 50.02
CA LEU A 372 -59.99 22.50 51.45
C LEU A 372 -60.84 23.74 51.80
N GLY A 373 -61.31 24.49 50.80
CA GLY A 373 -62.12 25.70 50.98
C GLY A 373 -61.32 26.93 51.40
N GLU A 374 -59.99 26.90 51.30
CA GLU A 374 -59.09 27.99 51.70
C GLU A 374 -58.86 28.98 50.55
N TYR A 375 -59.92 29.68 50.12
CA TYR A 375 -59.86 30.57 48.97
C TYR A 375 -58.91 31.76 49.15
N ASP A 376 -58.82 32.32 50.36
CA ASP A 376 -57.90 33.42 50.66
C ASP A 376 -56.43 33.00 50.54
N GLU A 377 -56.12 31.72 50.80
CA GLU A 377 -54.77 31.16 50.68
C GLU A 377 -54.40 30.89 49.22
N VAL A 378 -55.39 30.54 48.38
CA VAL A 378 -55.19 30.47 46.92
C VAL A 378 -54.78 31.83 46.36
N VAL A 379 -55.48 32.90 46.77
CA VAL A 379 -55.17 34.27 46.32
C VAL A 379 -53.78 34.67 46.78
N ARG A 380 -53.44 34.46 48.07
CA ARG A 380 -52.08 34.70 48.58
C ARG A 380 -51.00 33.90 47.85
N TYR A 381 -51.25 32.63 47.55
CA TYR A 381 -50.29 31.78 46.83
C TYR A 381 -50.09 32.24 45.39
N VAL A 382 -51.16 32.56 44.67
CA VAL A 382 -51.09 33.11 43.31
C VAL A 382 -50.37 34.45 43.29
N ASP A 383 -50.67 35.35 44.24
CA ASP A 383 -50.00 36.64 44.37
C ASP A 383 -48.51 36.45 44.69
N ALA A 384 -48.15 35.57 45.63
CA ALA A 384 -46.76 35.29 45.97
C ALA A 384 -45.96 34.65 44.80
N VAL A 385 -46.58 33.77 44.02
CA VAL A 385 -45.98 33.19 42.81
C VAL A 385 -45.82 34.26 41.73
N THR A 386 -46.76 35.20 41.62
CA THR A 386 -46.75 36.28 40.62
C THR A 386 -45.74 37.37 40.99
N GLU A 387 -45.65 37.75 42.28
CA GLU A 387 -44.73 38.76 42.81
C GLU A 387 -43.26 38.26 42.77
N ARG A 388 -43.03 36.97 43.01
CA ARG A 388 -41.73 36.32 42.80
C ARG A 388 -41.33 36.24 41.32
N ARG A 389 -42.30 36.17 40.40
CA ARG A 389 -42.07 36.21 38.95
C ARG A 389 -41.79 37.64 38.46
N GLN A 390 -42.57 38.63 38.92
CA GLN A 390 -42.41 40.04 38.55
C GLN A 390 -41.11 40.67 39.08
N SER A 391 -40.65 40.29 40.27
CA SER A 391 -39.38 40.78 40.83
C SER A 391 -38.15 40.26 40.06
N LEU A 392 -38.19 39.02 39.55
CA LEU A 392 -37.17 38.46 38.66
C LEU A 392 -37.28 39.01 37.22
N ASP A 393 -38.49 39.20 36.70
CA ASP A 393 -38.73 39.77 35.37
C ASP A 393 -38.28 41.24 35.27
N LEU A 394 -38.42 42.05 36.32
CA LEU A 394 -38.07 43.49 36.28
C LEU A 394 -36.57 43.78 36.42
N LEU A 395 -35.81 42.95 37.15
CA LEU A 395 -34.37 43.16 37.38
C LEU A 395 -33.49 42.64 36.25
N VAL A 396 -33.89 41.54 35.59
CA VAL A 396 -33.12 40.91 34.50
C VAL A 396 -33.47 41.53 33.15
N ASN A 397 -34.75 41.78 32.85
CA ASN A 397 -35.19 42.21 31.52
C ASN A 397 -34.87 43.69 31.19
N SER A 398 -34.58 44.51 32.22
CA SER A 398 -34.14 45.91 32.04
C SER A 398 -32.63 46.05 31.78
N ARG A 399 -31.81 45.09 32.25
CA ARG A 399 -30.34 45.11 32.18
C ARG A 399 -29.74 44.11 31.18
N VAL A 400 -30.46 43.02 30.91
CA VAL A 400 -30.09 41.95 29.97
C VAL A 400 -31.16 41.88 28.88
N ARG A 401 -30.88 42.46 27.72
CA ARG A 401 -31.79 42.48 26.56
C ARG A 401 -31.70 41.23 25.70
N ASP A 402 -30.71 40.36 25.93
CA ASP A 402 -30.59 39.07 25.26
C ASP A 402 -31.55 38.03 25.88
N PRO A 403 -32.53 37.49 25.10
CA PRO A 403 -33.56 36.62 25.66
C PRO A 403 -33.03 35.31 26.23
N ALA A 404 -31.99 34.72 25.64
CA ALA A 404 -31.48 33.42 26.07
C ALA A 404 -30.70 33.55 27.37
N VAL A 405 -29.83 34.57 27.48
CA VAL A 405 -29.08 34.85 28.71
C VAL A 405 -30.02 35.29 29.83
N ALA A 406 -31.03 36.11 29.54
CA ALA A 406 -32.05 36.51 30.51
C ALA A 406 -32.82 35.29 31.07
N ALA A 407 -33.34 34.43 30.17
CA ALA A 407 -34.06 33.22 30.58
C ALA A 407 -33.17 32.26 31.40
N LEU A 408 -31.90 32.12 31.03
CA LEU A 408 -30.94 31.33 31.79
C LEU A 408 -30.72 31.88 33.20
N LEU A 409 -30.47 33.19 33.34
CA LEU A 409 -30.26 33.81 34.65
C LEU A 409 -31.49 33.66 35.55
N MET A 410 -32.70 33.79 35.00
CA MET A 410 -33.95 33.54 35.74
C MET A 410 -34.03 32.09 36.23
N ALA A 411 -33.73 31.12 35.34
CA ALA A 411 -33.74 29.70 35.71
C ALA A 411 -32.69 29.39 36.79
N LYS A 412 -31.50 29.98 36.69
CA LYS A 412 -30.42 29.83 37.69
C LYS A 412 -30.73 30.52 39.00
N ALA A 413 -31.42 31.66 39.00
CA ALA A 413 -31.87 32.33 40.22
C ALA A 413 -32.86 31.44 41.01
N SER A 414 -33.79 30.80 40.30
CA SER A 414 -34.70 29.83 40.91
C SER A 414 -33.93 28.64 41.53
N LEU A 415 -33.01 28.05 40.77
CA LEU A 415 -32.18 26.93 41.24
C LEU A 415 -31.29 27.30 42.44
N ALA A 416 -30.73 28.51 42.46
CA ALA A 416 -29.94 29.01 43.58
C ALA A 416 -30.81 29.13 44.85
N SER A 417 -32.02 29.69 44.71
CA SER A 417 -32.97 29.81 45.82
C SER A 417 -33.38 28.44 46.38
N GLU A 418 -33.60 27.43 45.54
CA GLU A 418 -33.88 26.06 45.98
C GLU A 418 -32.74 25.48 46.84
N ARG A 419 -31.51 25.87 46.53
CA ARG A 419 -30.29 25.47 47.26
C ARG A 419 -29.89 26.43 48.38
N ARG A 420 -30.78 27.36 48.76
CA ARG A 420 -30.56 28.37 49.81
C ARG A 420 -29.37 29.31 49.53
N ALA A 421 -29.06 29.55 48.26
CA ALA A 421 -28.10 30.56 47.81
C ALA A 421 -28.83 31.74 47.15
N ASP A 422 -28.39 32.96 47.44
CA ASP A 422 -28.94 34.18 46.83
C ASP A 422 -28.17 34.53 45.54
N LEU A 423 -28.81 34.40 44.37
CA LEU A 423 -28.22 34.80 43.09
C LEU A 423 -28.56 36.26 42.78
N ARG A 424 -27.54 37.12 42.79
CA ARG A 424 -27.65 38.55 42.54
C ARG A 424 -27.11 38.88 41.15
N VAL A 425 -27.79 39.80 40.47
CA VAL A 425 -27.27 40.41 39.24
C VAL A 425 -26.78 41.80 39.61
N SER A 426 -25.49 42.07 39.38
CA SER A 426 -24.87 43.36 39.70
C SER A 426 -25.49 44.50 38.91
N ASP A 427 -25.56 45.69 39.52
CA ASP A 427 -26.02 46.92 38.86
C ASP A 427 -25.14 47.34 37.67
N GLU A 428 -23.90 46.85 37.60
CA GLU A 428 -23.00 47.07 36.46
C GLU A 428 -23.37 46.23 35.23
N THR A 429 -24.35 45.33 35.35
CA THR A 429 -24.75 44.45 34.27
C THR A 429 -25.43 45.22 33.13
N SER A 430 -24.88 45.10 31.93
CA SER A 430 -25.44 45.64 30.70
C SER A 430 -25.10 44.70 29.54
N LEU A 431 -26.14 44.07 28.98
CA LEU A 431 -26.02 43.20 27.81
C LEU A 431 -27.13 43.54 26.80
N ASP A 432 -26.75 43.98 25.61
CA ASP A 432 -27.63 44.13 24.45
C ASP A 432 -27.92 42.77 23.79
N ARG A 433 -28.85 42.74 22.84
CA ARG A 433 -29.15 41.52 22.07
C ARG A 433 -27.94 41.12 21.23
N LEU A 434 -27.52 39.86 21.36
CA LEU A 434 -26.41 39.28 20.61
C LEU A 434 -26.91 38.50 19.39
N ASP A 435 -26.01 38.19 18.46
CA ASP A 435 -26.25 37.20 17.42
C ASP A 435 -26.47 35.81 18.05
N PRO A 436 -27.24 34.90 17.41
CA PRO A 436 -27.60 33.61 18.02
C PRO A 436 -26.41 32.74 18.48
N GLU A 437 -25.30 32.74 17.72
CA GLU A 437 -24.09 32.00 18.09
C GLU A 437 -23.35 32.64 19.28
N ASP A 438 -23.35 33.97 19.37
CA ASP A 438 -22.71 34.74 20.44
C ASP A 438 -23.51 34.61 21.73
N SER A 439 -24.84 34.69 21.62
CA SER A 439 -25.80 34.46 22.71
C SER A 439 -25.64 33.06 23.31
N ALA A 440 -25.54 32.01 22.46
CA ALA A 440 -25.35 30.64 22.93
C ALA A 440 -24.01 30.42 23.66
N ASP A 441 -22.93 31.04 23.16
CA ASP A 441 -21.60 30.96 23.78
C ASP A 441 -21.56 31.69 25.12
N VAL A 442 -22.11 32.90 25.19
CA VAL A 442 -22.23 33.67 26.44
C VAL A 442 -23.11 32.93 27.44
N ALA A 443 -24.26 32.39 27.02
CA ALA A 443 -25.13 31.59 27.87
C ALA A 443 -24.42 30.34 28.41
N THR A 444 -23.61 29.66 27.59
CA THR A 444 -22.81 28.51 28.02
C THR A 444 -21.80 28.89 29.11
N VAL A 445 -21.10 30.01 28.94
CA VAL A 445 -20.13 30.51 29.94
C VAL A 445 -20.83 30.92 31.22
N VAL A 446 -21.88 31.75 31.15
CA VAL A 446 -22.67 32.19 32.30
C VAL A 446 -23.23 30.97 33.06
N GLY A 447 -23.84 30.03 32.35
CA GLY A 447 -24.45 28.84 32.96
C GLY A 447 -23.43 28.00 33.72
N ASN A 448 -22.28 27.71 33.11
CA ASN A 448 -21.24 26.91 33.74
C ASN A 448 -20.61 27.61 34.96
N LEU A 449 -20.31 28.91 34.85
CA LEU A 449 -19.71 29.66 35.95
C LEU A 449 -20.68 29.80 37.14
N VAL A 450 -21.95 30.08 36.86
CA VAL A 450 -23.00 30.16 37.89
C VAL A 450 -23.27 28.80 38.53
N ASP A 451 -23.29 27.71 37.75
CA ASP A 451 -23.43 26.36 38.31
C ASP A 451 -22.28 26.00 39.24
N ASN A 452 -21.05 26.32 38.85
CA ASN A 452 -19.88 26.09 39.70
C ASN A 452 -19.95 26.91 40.99
N ALA A 453 -20.37 28.17 40.92
CA ALA A 453 -20.56 29.04 42.07
C ALA A 453 -21.64 28.51 43.03
N ILE A 454 -22.81 28.12 42.49
CA ILE A 454 -23.91 27.52 43.27
C ILE A 454 -23.47 26.21 43.93
N ASP A 455 -22.76 25.35 43.20
CA ASP A 455 -22.24 24.08 43.71
C ASP A 455 -21.17 24.27 44.80
N ALA A 456 -20.41 25.37 44.74
CA ALA A 456 -19.39 25.73 45.74
C ALA A 456 -20.05 26.21 47.05
N VAL A 457 -21.00 27.14 46.98
CA VAL A 457 -21.71 27.63 48.18
C VAL A 457 -22.56 26.55 48.84
N SER A 458 -23.16 25.66 48.05
CA SER A 458 -23.99 24.55 48.55
C SER A 458 -23.20 23.48 49.31
N SER A 459 -21.87 23.44 49.17
CA SER A 459 -21.01 22.40 49.75
C SER A 459 -20.51 22.70 51.17
N ILE A 460 -20.89 23.85 51.73
CA ILE A 460 -20.50 24.29 53.09
C ILE A 460 -21.29 23.48 54.15
N PRO A 461 -20.64 22.72 55.06
CA PRO A 461 -21.33 21.92 56.08
C PRO A 461 -21.99 22.78 57.19
N GLY A 462 -23.27 22.55 57.48
CA GLY A 462 -24.04 23.28 58.52
C GLY A 462 -25.54 23.49 58.25
N ASN A 463 -26.04 23.07 57.08
CA ASN A 463 -27.39 23.34 56.58
C ASN A 463 -28.45 22.28 56.96
N GLY A 464 -28.62 21.99 58.25
CA GLY A 464 -29.83 21.31 58.75
C GLY A 464 -31.08 22.21 58.59
N PRO A 465 -32.30 21.65 58.56
CA PRO A 465 -33.52 22.46 58.61
C PRO A 465 -33.57 23.17 59.97
N GLY A 466 -33.44 24.50 59.99
CA GLY A 466 -33.50 25.30 61.22
C GLY A 466 -32.46 26.43 61.35
N SER A 467 -31.42 26.47 60.51
CA SER A 467 -30.47 27.59 60.46
C SER A 467 -31.04 28.70 59.56
N GLY A 468 -31.25 29.90 60.11
CA GLY A 468 -31.76 31.06 59.38
C GLY A 468 -30.84 31.55 58.24
N PRO A 469 -31.24 32.61 57.50
CA PRO A 469 -30.54 33.08 56.31
C PRO A 469 -29.25 33.81 56.69
N THR A 470 -28.13 33.10 56.75
CA THR A 470 -26.79 33.70 56.88
C THR A 470 -25.96 33.47 55.61
N GLY A 471 -25.96 34.49 54.73
CA GLY A 471 -24.77 34.97 54.05
C GLY A 471 -24.31 34.33 52.74
N GLN A 472 -24.94 33.27 52.23
CA GLN A 472 -24.50 32.63 50.98
C GLN A 472 -25.03 33.35 49.75
N TRP A 473 -24.12 33.88 48.93
CA TRP A 473 -24.47 34.63 47.72
C TRP A 473 -23.60 34.24 46.54
N VAL A 474 -24.18 34.40 45.36
CA VAL A 474 -23.50 34.36 44.06
C VAL A 474 -23.87 35.64 43.33
N GLU A 475 -22.89 36.40 42.88
CA GLU A 475 -23.12 37.62 42.11
C GLU A 475 -22.62 37.44 40.69
N VAL A 476 -23.47 37.80 39.72
CA VAL A 476 -23.15 37.79 38.30
C VAL A 476 -23.12 39.22 37.78
N THR A 477 -22.03 39.57 37.11
CA THR A 477 -21.88 40.83 36.39
C THR A 477 -21.59 40.50 34.93
N ILE A 478 -22.37 41.07 34.01
CA ILE A 478 -22.13 40.93 32.56
C ILE A 478 -21.95 42.31 31.96
N ARG A 479 -20.77 42.59 31.41
CA ARG A 479 -20.47 43.88 30.77
C ARG A 479 -20.18 43.66 29.30
N GLN A 480 -20.94 44.33 28.45
CA GLN A 480 -20.70 44.35 27.02
C GLN A 480 -20.01 45.64 26.59
N ASP A 481 -18.89 45.48 25.87
CA ASP A 481 -18.23 46.52 25.08
C ASP A 481 -18.51 46.29 23.59
N ALA A 482 -18.01 47.18 22.72
CA ALA A 482 -18.28 47.13 21.28
C ALA A 482 -17.84 45.83 20.56
N SER A 483 -16.87 45.11 21.12
CA SER A 483 -16.29 43.90 20.51
C SER A 483 -16.09 42.74 21.50
N SER A 484 -16.53 42.88 22.74
CA SER A 484 -16.38 41.80 23.74
C SER A 484 -17.46 41.83 24.81
N VAL A 485 -17.73 40.66 25.38
CA VAL A 485 -18.53 40.49 26.60
C VAL A 485 -17.62 39.96 27.69
N GLU A 486 -17.60 40.67 28.83
CA GLU A 486 -16.99 40.20 30.07
C GLU A 486 -18.08 39.62 30.97
N VAL A 487 -17.90 38.38 31.41
CA VAL A 487 -18.75 37.70 32.39
C VAL A 487 -17.92 37.50 33.66
N ARG A 488 -18.35 38.13 34.74
CA ARG A 488 -17.76 37.99 36.06
C ARG A 488 -18.75 37.31 37.00
N VAL A 489 -18.33 36.20 37.60
CA VAL A 489 -19.11 35.47 38.61
C VAL A 489 -18.31 35.40 39.90
N SER A 490 -18.86 35.97 40.97
CA SER A 490 -18.27 35.97 42.31
C SER A 490 -19.15 35.15 43.24
N ASP A 491 -18.54 34.35 44.12
CA ASP A 491 -19.25 33.55 45.12
C ASP A 491 -18.70 33.76 46.52
N SER A 492 -19.54 33.49 47.52
CA SER A 492 -19.17 33.48 48.95
C SER A 492 -18.71 32.09 49.43
N GLY A 493 -18.23 31.23 48.53
CA GLY A 493 -17.84 29.84 48.80
C GLY A 493 -16.47 29.71 49.48
N PRO A 494 -15.93 28.48 49.60
CA PRO A 494 -14.61 28.25 50.20
C PRO A 494 -13.44 28.81 49.35
N GLY A 495 -13.71 29.22 48.10
CA GLY A 495 -12.71 29.62 47.13
C GLY A 495 -11.92 28.44 46.57
N VAL A 496 -10.95 28.74 45.71
CA VAL A 496 -10.08 27.74 45.08
C VAL A 496 -8.66 27.87 45.67
N PRO A 497 -8.04 26.77 46.17
CA PRO A 497 -6.67 26.81 46.65
C PRO A 497 -5.68 27.23 45.54
N PRO A 498 -4.65 28.04 45.84
CA PRO A 498 -3.73 28.57 44.82
C PRO A 498 -2.94 27.48 44.08
N GLU A 499 -2.72 26.33 44.73
CA GLU A 499 -2.02 25.18 44.16
C GLU A 499 -2.77 24.54 42.99
N VAL A 500 -4.10 24.60 42.98
CA VAL A 500 -4.96 23.99 41.94
C VAL A 500 -5.56 25.02 40.98
N ALA A 501 -5.27 26.32 41.15
CA ALA A 501 -5.87 27.41 40.38
C ALA A 501 -5.56 27.36 38.87
N GLN A 502 -4.42 26.78 38.47
CA GLN A 502 -4.10 26.56 37.05
C GLN A 502 -4.67 25.22 36.52
N GLU A 503 -4.84 24.24 37.40
CA GLU A 503 -5.31 22.88 37.06
C GLU A 503 -6.84 22.77 37.00
N VAL A 504 -7.60 23.66 37.65
CA VAL A 504 -9.07 23.71 37.57
C VAL A 504 -9.63 23.90 36.16
N PHE A 505 -8.80 24.38 35.23
CA PHE A 505 -9.17 24.52 33.83
C PHE A 505 -8.72 23.34 32.95
N ALA A 506 -8.05 22.33 33.52
CA ALA A 506 -7.69 21.10 32.81
C ALA A 506 -8.92 20.18 32.67
N HIS A 507 -9.01 19.48 31.54
CA HIS A 507 -10.09 18.52 31.31
C HIS A 507 -10.10 17.43 32.40
N GLY A 508 -11.24 17.24 33.07
CA GLY A 508 -11.42 16.18 34.07
C GLY A 508 -11.04 16.59 35.49
N PHE A 509 -10.62 17.84 35.73
CA PHE A 509 -10.38 18.32 37.09
C PHE A 509 -11.70 18.50 37.85
N THR A 510 -11.91 17.70 38.89
CA THR A 510 -12.99 17.84 39.85
C THR A 510 -12.40 17.72 41.26
N THR A 511 -12.72 18.66 42.15
CA THR A 511 -12.37 18.58 43.57
C THR A 511 -13.29 17.63 44.35
N LYS A 512 -14.32 17.06 43.69
CA LYS A 512 -15.28 16.14 44.30
C LYS A 512 -14.98 14.70 43.87
N ALA A 513 -14.47 13.91 44.82
CA ALA A 513 -14.34 12.46 44.67
C ALA A 513 -15.73 11.81 44.63
N ALA A 514 -16.00 11.11 43.52
CA ALA A 514 -16.95 10.00 43.36
C ALA A 514 -18.35 10.15 43.98
N THR A 515 -19.32 10.71 43.22
CA THR A 515 -20.68 10.14 43.09
C THR A 515 -21.50 10.88 42.02
N ALA A 516 -22.11 10.11 41.11
CA ALA A 516 -22.98 10.51 40.00
C ALA A 516 -22.31 11.30 38.85
N GLY A 517 -22.33 10.68 37.67
CA GLY A 517 -21.67 11.16 36.45
C GLY A 517 -22.13 12.54 35.97
N GLU A 518 -21.26 13.14 35.14
CA GLU A 518 -21.34 14.44 34.42
C GLU A 518 -20.52 15.63 34.93
N ARG A 519 -19.76 15.55 36.03
CA ARG A 519 -19.13 16.76 36.61
C ARG A 519 -17.60 16.79 36.53
N GLY A 520 -17.09 17.74 35.74
CA GLY A 520 -15.66 18.02 35.48
C GLY A 520 -15.37 18.69 34.12
N ILE A 521 -16.41 18.91 33.29
CA ILE A 521 -16.28 19.45 31.93
C ILE A 521 -16.53 20.97 31.87
N GLY A 522 -17.30 21.53 32.81
CA GLY A 522 -17.83 22.91 32.72
C GLY A 522 -16.77 24.02 32.64
N LEU A 523 -15.72 23.98 33.48
CA LEU A 523 -14.64 24.98 33.45
C LEU A 523 -13.75 24.82 32.20
N ALA A 524 -13.49 23.58 31.77
CA ALA A 524 -12.77 23.32 30.54
C ALA A 524 -13.56 23.78 29.29
N LEU A 525 -14.88 23.60 29.30
CA LEU A 525 -15.78 24.12 28.26
C LEU A 525 -15.80 25.64 28.24
N THR A 526 -15.85 26.28 29.42
CA THR A 526 -15.77 27.74 29.55
C THR A 526 -14.48 28.29 28.94
N ARG A 527 -13.33 27.68 29.27
CA ARG A 527 -12.04 28.05 28.70
C ARG A 527 -11.99 27.84 27.18
N LEU A 528 -12.53 26.73 26.68
CA LEU A 528 -12.59 26.43 25.25
C LEU A 528 -13.41 27.48 24.49
N VAL A 529 -14.58 27.85 25.01
CA VAL A 529 -15.47 28.86 24.40
C VAL A 529 -14.79 30.22 24.39
N CYS A 530 -14.17 30.65 25.50
CA CYS A 530 -13.43 31.92 25.56
C CYS A 530 -12.27 31.95 24.56
N GLN A 531 -11.45 30.90 24.52
CA GLN A 531 -10.31 30.82 23.59
C GLN A 531 -10.74 30.83 22.11
N ARG A 532 -11.86 30.14 21.78
CA ARG A 532 -12.40 30.13 20.41
C ARG A 532 -12.82 31.53 19.97
N ARG A 533 -13.27 32.36 20.91
CA ARG A 533 -13.68 33.76 20.69
C ARG A 533 -12.53 34.76 20.89
N GLY A 534 -11.28 34.30 21.00
CA GLY A 534 -10.11 35.15 21.14
C GLY A 534 -9.96 35.82 22.52
N GLY A 535 -10.71 35.36 23.52
CA GLY A 535 -10.62 35.83 24.90
C GLY A 535 -10.06 34.76 25.85
N GLU A 536 -10.18 35.02 27.14
CA GLU A 536 -9.61 34.16 28.19
C GLU A 536 -10.53 34.07 29.42
N VAL A 537 -10.28 33.09 30.27
CA VAL A 537 -10.93 32.96 31.58
C VAL A 537 -9.87 32.97 32.66
N GLN A 538 -10.06 33.82 33.65
CA GLN A 538 -9.18 33.99 34.79
C GLN A 538 -9.92 33.67 36.09
N LEU A 539 -9.16 33.24 37.08
CA LEU A 539 -9.63 32.96 38.43
C LEU A 539 -8.87 33.86 39.40
N ALA A 540 -9.61 34.62 40.20
CA ALA A 540 -9.11 35.44 41.29
C ALA A 540 -9.81 35.07 42.60
N ARG A 541 -9.25 35.51 43.72
CA ARG A 541 -9.88 35.36 45.04
C ARG A 541 -10.80 36.56 45.29
N SER A 542 -12.01 36.32 45.77
CA SER A 542 -12.93 37.40 46.12
C SER A 542 -12.40 38.18 47.35
N PRO A 543 -12.46 39.52 47.36
CA PRO A 543 -12.13 40.35 48.52
C PRO A 543 -12.98 40.02 49.76
N GLU A 544 -14.19 39.50 49.55
CA GLU A 544 -15.17 39.15 50.59
C GLU A 544 -15.11 37.67 51.00
N GLY A 545 -14.14 36.91 50.46
CA GLY A 545 -14.06 35.45 50.59
C GLY A 545 -14.75 34.72 49.44
N GLY A 546 -14.19 33.59 49.00
CA GLY A 546 -14.67 32.79 47.86
C GLY A 546 -13.87 32.97 46.57
N ALA A 547 -14.44 32.57 45.44
CA ALA A 547 -13.81 32.65 44.12
C ALA A 547 -14.46 33.70 43.22
N VAL A 548 -13.66 34.30 42.34
CA VAL A 548 -14.11 35.19 41.27
C VAL A 548 -13.61 34.64 39.95
N PHE A 549 -14.52 34.25 39.08
CA PHE A 549 -14.22 33.87 37.71
C PHE A 549 -14.51 35.05 36.79
N VAL A 550 -13.54 35.44 35.97
CA VAL A 550 -13.69 36.49 34.95
C VAL A 550 -13.43 35.86 33.60
N ALA A 551 -14.46 35.78 32.76
CA ALA A 551 -14.40 35.25 31.41
C ALA A 551 -14.63 36.37 30.38
N GLN A 552 -13.73 36.49 29.42
CA GLN A 552 -13.83 37.44 28.32
C GLN A 552 -14.10 36.69 27.01
N LEU A 553 -15.11 37.14 26.26
CA LEU A 553 -15.47 36.59 24.95
C LEU A 553 -15.46 37.72 23.91
N GLY A 554 -14.77 37.55 22.79
CA GLY A 554 -14.94 38.41 21.63
C GLY A 554 -16.31 38.18 20.98
N ILE A 555 -17.04 39.27 20.71
CA ILE A 555 -18.32 39.23 19.98
C ILE A 555 -18.18 39.92 18.63
N ALA A 556 -18.98 39.49 17.65
CA ALA A 556 -19.03 40.18 16.36
C ALA A 556 -19.65 41.58 16.54
N PRO A 557 -19.13 42.63 15.88
CA PRO A 557 -19.74 43.95 15.94
C PRO A 557 -21.16 43.86 15.36
N VAL A 558 -22.16 44.26 16.15
CA VAL A 558 -23.55 44.31 15.72
C VAL A 558 -23.65 45.23 14.51
N ALA A 559 -23.95 44.67 13.34
CA ALA A 559 -24.22 45.45 12.15
C ALA A 559 -25.47 46.29 12.40
N THR A 560 -25.30 47.61 12.59
CA THR A 560 -26.42 48.54 12.68
C THR A 560 -27.22 48.42 11.38
N PRO A 561 -28.54 48.15 11.41
CA PRO A 561 -29.32 48.13 10.20
C PRO A 561 -29.26 49.53 9.58
N ALA A 562 -28.81 49.60 8.32
CA ALA A 562 -28.77 50.83 7.55
C ALA A 562 -30.19 51.42 7.55
N GLY A 563 -30.32 52.65 8.05
CA GLY A 563 -31.58 53.37 8.10
C GLY A 563 -32.24 53.39 6.72
N ASP A 564 -33.52 53.01 6.71
CA ASP A 564 -34.39 53.09 5.55
C ASP A 564 -34.50 54.56 5.13
N ASN A 565 -33.87 54.90 4.01
CA ASN A 565 -33.95 56.23 3.42
C ASN A 565 -35.05 56.19 2.35
N ARG A 566 -36.29 56.50 2.76
CA ARG A 566 -37.39 56.88 1.87
C ARG A 566 -38.23 58.00 2.45
#